data_AF-A0A7C5I8X9-F1
#
_entry.id   AF-A0A7C5I8X9-F1
#
_cell.length_a   1.000
_cell.length_b   1.000
_cell.length_c   1.000
_cell.angle_alpha   90.00
_cell.angle_beta   90.00
_cell.angle_gamma   90.00
#
_symmetry.space_group_name_H-M   'P 1'
#
loop_
_entity.id
_entity.type
_entity.pdbx_description
1 polymer ?
#
loop_
_entity_poly.entity_id
_entity_poly.type
_entity_poly.pdbx_seq_one_letter_code
_entity_poly.pdbx_strand_id
1 'polypeptide(L)'
;MGTADVPESVPLHPGQFASAAPREVLEAAARGLVGIDRRLIRAIVDRFDEFLPELVRFGMEDRRDLLPLDELLLDLFRSRPVPEAIPFLIRCLRDGGYEYFEDELAEAFSRLGAAALEPLLQLYPELKPEQQAELTFILAGLGVRDPRIYSLLMQVLAAEPGEGAFLLGIYGDPAAIPELQKVLERKAELNPGVVRDLEEAIRELSEPPEPASLETYDIFEEYPEQRGPLFGALSLKDRLRLTQSPSAEYRAEAVDSFDFSELEQAGVRKRLLEIAEGDPDAGVRGK
;
A
#
# COMPACT_ATOMS: atom_id res chain seq x y z
N MET A 1 29.69 24.51 22.49
CA MET A 1 29.24 23.16 22.09
C MET A 1 28.58 23.31 20.73
N GLY A 2 29.20 22.74 19.70
CA GLY A 2 28.96 23.07 18.30
C GLY A 2 27.57 22.68 17.80
N THR A 3 26.87 23.67 17.22
CA THR A 3 25.74 23.47 16.30
C THR A 3 26.30 22.92 15.00
N ALA A 4 26.05 21.65 14.70
CA ALA A 4 26.23 21.14 13.36
C ALA A 4 25.15 21.81 12.47
N ASP A 5 25.60 22.77 11.67
CA ASP A 5 24.82 23.50 10.69
C ASP A 5 24.53 22.54 9.51
N VAL A 6 23.34 21.94 9.51
CA VAL A 6 22.83 21.12 8.40
C VAL A 6 22.03 22.06 7.50
N PRO A 7 22.20 22.04 6.16
CA PRO A 7 21.73 23.13 5.30
C PRO A 7 20.23 23.41 5.41
N GLU A 8 19.88 24.68 5.62
CA GLU A 8 18.55 25.30 5.61
C GLU A 8 17.86 25.27 4.22
N SER A 9 18.00 24.18 3.45
CA SER A 9 17.46 24.09 2.09
C SER A 9 15.93 24.16 2.08
N VAL A 10 15.35 24.71 1.02
CA VAL A 10 13.89 24.70 0.84
C VAL A 10 13.42 23.26 0.61
N PRO A 11 12.33 22.79 1.24
CA PRO A 11 11.80 21.46 0.99
C PRO A 11 11.51 21.21 -0.50
N LEU A 12 11.55 19.94 -0.87
CA LEU A 12 11.31 19.46 -2.23
C LEU A 12 9.95 19.98 -2.76
N HIS A 13 9.86 20.26 -4.06
CA HIS A 13 8.61 20.65 -4.72
C HIS A 13 8.33 19.79 -5.97
N PRO A 14 7.10 19.78 -6.52
CA PRO A 14 6.72 18.83 -7.58
C PRO A 14 7.61 18.85 -8.83
N GLY A 15 8.11 20.04 -9.20
CA GLY A 15 9.04 20.21 -10.32
C GLY A 15 10.42 19.56 -10.15
N GLN A 16 10.75 19.04 -8.96
CA GLN A 16 12.02 18.37 -8.67
C GLN A 16 11.89 16.84 -8.56
N PHE A 17 10.67 16.30 -8.44
CA PHE A 17 10.47 14.87 -8.16
C PHE A 17 11.12 13.97 -9.22
N ALA A 18 11.03 14.37 -10.48
CA ALA A 18 11.58 13.61 -11.61
C ALA A 18 13.12 13.51 -11.62
N SER A 19 13.84 14.36 -10.89
CA SER A 19 15.31 14.38 -10.87
C SER A 19 15.94 14.21 -9.49
N ALA A 20 15.15 14.34 -8.42
CA ALA A 20 15.63 14.18 -7.06
C ALA A 20 16.03 12.72 -6.76
N ALA A 21 16.93 12.53 -5.79
CA ALA A 21 17.34 11.18 -5.40
C ALA A 21 16.17 10.45 -4.74
N PRO A 22 15.96 9.14 -5.00
CA PRO A 22 14.84 8.38 -4.44
C PRO A 22 14.66 8.54 -2.93
N ARG A 23 15.76 8.46 -2.19
CA ARG A 23 15.74 8.64 -0.73
C ARG A 23 15.24 10.01 -0.30
N GLU A 24 15.64 11.08 -0.99
CA GLU A 24 15.20 12.44 -0.66
C GLU A 24 13.70 12.61 -0.88
N VAL A 25 13.18 12.00 -1.95
CA VAL A 25 11.75 12.00 -2.27
C VAL A 25 10.94 11.27 -1.19
N LEU A 26 11.36 10.06 -0.81
CA LEU A 26 10.68 9.27 0.22
C LEU A 26 10.76 9.93 1.60
N GLU A 27 11.92 10.47 2.00
CA GLU A 27 12.07 11.19 3.26
C GLU A 27 11.21 12.48 3.29
N ALA A 28 11.10 13.19 2.16
CA ALA A 28 10.22 14.36 2.07
C ALA A 28 8.74 13.95 2.22
N ALA A 29 8.32 12.86 1.59
CA ALA A 29 6.95 12.35 1.67
C ALA A 29 6.61 11.87 3.09
N ALA A 30 7.47 11.06 3.70
CA ALA A 30 7.27 10.53 5.04
C ALA A 30 7.24 11.64 6.12
N ARG A 31 7.95 12.74 5.90
CA ARG A 31 7.91 13.93 6.75
C ARG A 31 6.73 14.86 6.46
N GLY A 32 5.86 14.51 5.51
CA GLY A 32 4.73 15.33 5.07
C GLY A 32 5.14 16.65 4.39
N LEU A 33 6.38 16.77 3.92
CA LEU A 33 6.91 17.98 3.29
C LEU A 33 6.53 18.11 1.81
N VAL A 34 5.97 17.06 1.23
CA VAL A 34 5.39 17.01 -0.10
C VAL A 34 4.05 16.29 -0.03
N GLY A 35 3.14 16.59 -0.94
CA GLY A 35 1.89 15.84 -1.06
C GLY A 35 2.10 14.50 -1.75
N ILE A 36 1.39 13.47 -1.28
CA ILE A 36 1.24 12.20 -2.00
C ILE A 36 0.12 12.37 -3.02
N ASP A 37 0.51 12.67 -4.26
CA ASP A 37 -0.37 12.91 -5.41
C ASP A 37 0.16 12.25 -6.69
N ARG A 38 -0.62 12.30 -7.78
CA ARG A 38 -0.23 11.70 -9.06
C ARG A 38 1.11 12.18 -9.61
N ARG A 39 1.59 13.38 -9.23
CA ARG A 39 2.90 13.90 -9.67
C ARG A 39 4.03 13.15 -8.97
N LEU A 40 3.90 12.92 -7.66
CA LEU A 40 4.82 12.10 -6.89
C LEU A 40 4.81 10.64 -7.37
N ILE A 41 3.60 10.05 -7.48
CA ILE A 41 3.44 8.66 -7.94
C ILE A 41 4.09 8.47 -9.32
N ARG A 42 3.83 9.39 -10.25
CA ARG A 42 4.41 9.32 -11.60
C ARG A 42 5.93 9.38 -11.58
N ALA A 43 6.51 10.26 -10.76
CA ALA A 43 7.97 10.35 -10.63
C ALA A 43 8.61 9.05 -10.10
N ILE A 44 7.92 8.35 -9.19
CA ILE A 44 8.36 7.05 -8.67
C ILE A 44 8.18 5.96 -9.74
N VAL A 45 7.00 5.86 -10.35
CA VAL A 45 6.67 4.82 -11.34
C VAL A 45 7.56 4.92 -12.59
N ASP A 46 7.78 6.12 -13.12
CA ASP A 46 8.62 6.35 -14.30
C ASP A 46 10.10 5.97 -14.05
N ARG A 47 10.52 5.94 -12.77
CA ARG A 47 11.88 5.62 -12.32
C ARG A 47 11.91 4.42 -11.37
N PHE A 48 10.93 3.51 -11.49
CA PHE A 48 10.71 2.48 -10.47
C PHE A 48 11.94 1.63 -10.15
N ASP A 49 12.70 1.21 -11.17
CA ASP A 49 13.90 0.39 -10.96
C ASP A 49 15.00 1.14 -10.19
N GLU A 50 15.05 2.47 -10.33
CA GLU A 50 15.94 3.33 -9.53
C GLU A 50 15.45 3.48 -8.09
N PHE A 51 14.14 3.57 -7.90
CA PHE A 51 13.52 3.69 -6.58
C PHE A 51 13.50 2.38 -5.80
N LEU A 52 13.44 1.23 -6.47
CA LEU A 52 13.17 -0.07 -5.87
C LEU A 52 14.04 -0.40 -4.64
N PRO A 53 15.37 -0.24 -4.66
CA PRO A 53 16.19 -0.53 -3.47
C PRO A 53 15.81 0.34 -2.27
N GLU A 54 15.47 1.60 -2.53
CA GLU A 54 15.06 2.55 -1.50
C GLU A 54 13.63 2.28 -1.02
N LEU A 55 12.68 1.91 -1.91
CA LEU A 55 11.32 1.52 -1.52
C LEU A 55 11.34 0.34 -0.54
N VAL A 56 12.09 -0.72 -0.87
CA VAL A 56 12.23 -1.90 -0.02
C VAL A 56 12.93 -1.55 1.30
N ARG A 57 14.03 -0.79 1.25
CA ARG A 57 14.73 -0.35 2.46
C ARG A 57 13.81 0.46 3.38
N PHE A 58 13.13 1.46 2.83
CA PHE A 58 12.23 2.35 3.58
C PHE A 58 11.08 1.55 4.21
N GLY A 59 10.49 0.65 3.43
CA GLY A 59 9.47 -0.29 3.89
C GLY A 59 9.96 -1.37 4.84
N MET A 60 11.24 -1.45 5.21
CA MET A 60 11.70 -2.43 6.22
C MET A 60 12.22 -1.78 7.49
N GLU A 61 12.38 -0.46 7.50
CA GLU A 61 12.85 0.27 8.67
C GLU A 61 11.73 0.45 9.71
N ASP A 62 12.07 0.31 10.99
CA ASP A 62 11.20 0.73 12.10
C ASP A 62 11.28 2.26 12.21
N ARG A 63 10.26 2.94 11.71
CA ARG A 63 10.23 4.40 11.55
C ARG A 63 8.98 4.97 12.20
N ARG A 64 9.14 6.16 12.79
CA ARG A 64 8.04 6.98 13.32
C ARG A 64 7.98 8.27 12.53
N ASP A 65 7.51 8.12 11.31
CA ASP A 65 7.35 9.24 10.39
C ASP A 65 6.04 9.97 10.65
N LEU A 66 5.95 11.20 10.13
CA LEU A 66 4.72 12.00 10.24
C LEU A 66 3.59 11.35 9.43
N LEU A 67 3.96 10.77 8.28
CA LEU A 67 3.11 10.06 7.37
C LEU A 67 3.75 8.69 7.08
N PRO A 68 3.24 7.61 7.70
CA PRO A 68 3.62 6.25 7.33
C PRO A 68 3.36 6.02 5.83
N LEU A 69 4.32 5.40 5.14
CA LEU A 69 4.24 5.18 3.69
C LEU A 69 3.82 3.76 3.33
N ASP A 70 3.43 2.92 4.30
CA ASP A 70 3.07 1.52 4.09
C ASP A 70 1.99 1.33 3.02
N GLU A 71 0.91 2.12 3.06
CA GLU A 71 -0.16 2.12 2.06
C GLU A 71 0.37 2.46 0.66
N LEU A 72 1.17 3.54 0.54
CA LEU A 72 1.82 3.93 -0.71
C LEU A 72 2.75 2.83 -1.25
N LEU A 73 3.56 2.23 -0.39
CA LEU A 73 4.47 1.16 -0.77
C LEU A 73 3.71 -0.08 -1.23
N LEU A 74 2.62 -0.43 -0.54
CA LEU A 74 1.75 -1.54 -0.92
C LEU A 74 1.13 -1.30 -2.29
N ASP A 75 0.56 -0.12 -2.55
CA ASP A 75 0.02 0.25 -3.86
C ASP A 75 1.09 0.21 -4.97
N LEU A 76 2.30 0.71 -4.68
CA LEU A 76 3.41 0.65 -5.64
C LEU A 76 3.78 -0.80 -5.99
N PHE A 77 3.88 -1.69 -5.00
CA PHE A 77 4.21 -3.10 -5.25
C PHE A 77 3.03 -3.91 -5.81
N ARG A 78 1.79 -3.48 -5.56
CA ARG A 78 0.59 -4.03 -6.20
C ARG A 78 0.53 -3.65 -7.68
N SER A 79 0.85 -2.41 -8.02
CA SER A 79 0.91 -1.92 -9.41
C SER A 79 2.09 -2.50 -10.20
N ARG A 80 3.24 -2.70 -9.53
CA ARG A 80 4.45 -3.28 -10.13
C ARG A 80 5.02 -4.40 -9.25
N PRO A 81 4.47 -5.63 -9.36
CA PRO A 81 4.89 -6.76 -8.54
C PRO A 81 6.33 -7.16 -8.85
N VAL A 82 7.17 -7.19 -7.81
CA VAL A 82 8.58 -7.61 -7.89
C VAL A 82 8.95 -8.47 -6.68
N PRO A 83 9.72 -9.57 -6.84
CA PRO A 83 10.09 -10.45 -5.73
C PRO A 83 10.81 -9.73 -4.57
N GLU A 84 11.54 -8.67 -4.85
CA GLU A 84 12.24 -7.83 -3.86
C GLU A 84 11.29 -7.19 -2.84
N ALA A 85 10.00 -7.04 -3.17
CA ALA A 85 8.98 -6.50 -2.28
C ALA A 85 8.44 -7.53 -1.26
N ILE A 86 8.66 -8.84 -1.48
CA ILE A 86 8.10 -9.89 -0.62
C ILE A 86 8.42 -9.70 0.87
N PRO A 87 9.65 -9.32 1.28
CA PRO A 87 9.94 -9.08 2.70
C PRO A 87 9.06 -8.00 3.33
N PHE A 88 8.76 -6.92 2.58
CA PHE A 88 7.87 -5.85 3.04
C PHE A 88 6.43 -6.34 3.16
N LEU A 89 5.92 -7.04 2.14
CA LEU A 89 4.55 -7.57 2.16
C LEU A 89 4.35 -8.60 3.30
N ILE A 90 5.36 -9.43 3.57
CA ILE A 90 5.37 -10.34 4.73
C ILE A 90 5.36 -9.58 6.06
N ARG A 91 6.11 -8.47 6.15
CA ARG A 91 6.06 -7.60 7.33
C ARG A 91 4.65 -7.07 7.54
N CYS A 92 4.00 -6.56 6.49
CA CYS A 92 2.61 -6.09 6.57
C CYS A 92 1.68 -7.18 7.12
N LEU A 93 1.76 -8.41 6.62
CA LEU A 93 0.98 -9.53 7.17
C LEU A 93 1.25 -9.78 8.67
N ARG A 94 2.53 -9.78 9.07
CA ARG A 94 2.92 -10.04 10.46
C ARG A 94 2.42 -8.98 11.43
N ASP A 95 2.45 -7.71 11.00
CA ASP A 95 2.14 -6.56 11.84
C ASP A 95 0.63 -6.25 11.91
N GLY A 96 -0.22 -7.18 11.44
CA GLY A 96 -1.68 -7.04 11.44
C GLY A 96 -2.22 -6.25 10.25
N GLY A 97 -1.41 -6.05 9.20
CA GLY A 97 -1.80 -5.36 7.98
C GLY A 97 -3.01 -5.97 7.27
N TYR A 98 -3.34 -7.23 7.54
CA TYR A 98 -4.57 -7.85 7.02
C TYR A 98 -5.84 -7.16 7.55
N GLU A 99 -5.84 -6.61 8.77
CA GLU A 99 -6.99 -5.84 9.29
C GLU A 99 -7.26 -4.55 8.51
N TYR A 100 -6.26 -4.06 7.76
CA TYR A 100 -6.28 -2.77 7.08
C TYR A 100 -6.17 -2.87 5.55
N PHE A 101 -5.57 -3.94 5.04
CA PHE A 101 -5.15 -4.09 3.63
C PHE A 101 -5.33 -5.52 3.10
N GLU A 102 -6.39 -6.22 3.53
CA GLU A 102 -6.69 -7.61 3.15
C GLU A 102 -6.65 -7.83 1.63
N ASP A 103 -7.45 -7.06 0.89
CA ASP A 103 -7.59 -7.19 -0.56
C ASP A 103 -6.29 -6.81 -1.28
N GLU A 104 -5.65 -5.71 -0.86
CA GLU A 104 -4.42 -5.22 -1.48
C GLU A 104 -3.25 -6.20 -1.30
N LEU A 105 -3.14 -6.83 -0.13
CA LEU A 105 -2.13 -7.86 0.13
C LEU A 105 -2.40 -9.13 -0.68
N ALA A 106 -3.66 -9.59 -0.72
CA ALA A 106 -4.05 -10.75 -1.51
C ALA A 106 -3.75 -10.52 -3.00
N GLU A 107 -4.10 -9.36 -3.55
CA GLU A 107 -3.80 -8.97 -4.93
C GLU A 107 -2.30 -8.89 -5.21
N ALA A 108 -1.53 -8.26 -4.32
CA ALA A 108 -0.09 -8.14 -4.48
C ALA A 108 0.60 -9.52 -4.52
N PHE A 109 0.24 -10.42 -3.60
CA PHE A 109 0.78 -11.78 -3.57
C PHE A 109 0.31 -12.63 -4.76
N SER A 110 -0.95 -12.52 -5.17
CA SER A 110 -1.47 -13.21 -6.35
C SER A 110 -0.68 -12.85 -7.62
N ARG A 111 -0.37 -11.55 -7.78
CA ARG A 111 0.45 -11.05 -8.90
C ARG A 111 1.91 -11.51 -8.85
N LEU A 112 2.46 -11.77 -7.67
CA LEU A 112 3.80 -12.36 -7.49
C LEU A 112 3.82 -13.88 -7.74
N GLY A 113 2.70 -14.56 -7.49
CA GLY A 113 2.48 -15.98 -7.72
C GLY A 113 3.59 -16.86 -7.14
N ALA A 114 4.26 -17.63 -7.99
CA ALA A 114 5.26 -18.62 -7.57
C ALA A 114 6.43 -18.04 -6.76
N ALA A 115 6.79 -16.77 -6.96
CA ALA A 115 7.85 -16.13 -6.19
C ALA A 115 7.49 -15.99 -4.70
N ALA A 116 6.21 -15.82 -4.38
CA ALA A 116 5.72 -15.63 -3.01
C ALA A 116 5.50 -16.96 -2.27
N LEU A 117 5.39 -18.08 -2.98
CA LEU A 117 5.01 -19.37 -2.40
C LEU A 117 5.91 -19.81 -1.22
N GLU A 118 7.21 -19.90 -1.45
CA GLU A 118 8.13 -20.41 -0.45
C GLU A 118 8.24 -19.48 0.77
N PRO A 119 8.36 -18.14 0.61
CA PRO A 119 8.29 -17.21 1.73
C PRO A 119 6.99 -17.28 2.55
N LEU A 120 5.84 -17.41 1.89
CA LEU A 120 4.54 -17.50 2.59
C LEU A 120 4.39 -18.82 3.36
N LEU A 121 4.83 -19.94 2.79
CA LEU A 121 4.82 -21.23 3.51
C LEU A 121 5.78 -21.24 4.70
N GLN A 122 6.88 -20.50 4.64
CA GLN A 122 7.80 -20.33 5.78
C GLN A 122 7.19 -19.46 6.88
N LEU A 123 6.40 -18.44 6.52
CA LEU A 123 5.69 -17.58 7.47
C LEU A 123 4.55 -18.32 8.20
N TYR A 124 3.83 -19.19 7.49
CA TYR A 124 2.64 -19.89 8.01
C TYR A 124 2.74 -20.45 9.43
N PRO A 125 3.77 -21.24 9.81
CA PRO A 125 3.89 -21.79 11.16
C PRO A 125 4.20 -20.75 12.25
N GLU A 126 4.61 -19.53 11.90
CA GLU A 126 4.88 -18.45 12.85
C GLU A 126 3.62 -17.68 13.26
N LEU A 127 2.55 -17.80 12.48
CA LEU A 127 1.31 -17.03 12.64
C LEU A 127 0.35 -17.68 13.66
N LYS A 128 -0.51 -16.85 14.24
CA LYS A 128 -1.64 -17.31 15.06
C LYS A 128 -2.73 -17.96 14.19
N PRO A 129 -3.63 -18.79 14.75
CA PRO A 129 -4.67 -19.46 13.98
C PRO A 129 -5.53 -18.52 13.12
N GLU A 130 -5.86 -17.34 13.63
CA GLU A 130 -6.65 -16.34 12.91
C GLU A 130 -5.89 -15.85 11.67
N GLN A 131 -4.62 -15.50 11.83
CA GLN A 131 -3.72 -15.08 10.74
C GLN A 131 -3.36 -16.22 9.77
N GLN A 132 -3.41 -17.47 10.23
CA GLN A 132 -3.23 -18.64 9.37
C GLN A 132 -4.41 -18.83 8.43
N ALA A 133 -5.64 -18.54 8.85
CA ALA A 133 -6.81 -18.57 7.97
C ALA A 133 -6.67 -17.54 6.85
N GLU A 134 -6.30 -16.31 7.19
CA GLU A 134 -6.00 -15.21 6.26
C GLU A 134 -4.92 -15.60 5.25
N LEU A 135 -3.79 -16.15 5.73
CA LEU A 135 -2.73 -16.61 4.86
C LEU A 135 -3.14 -17.80 3.98
N THR A 136 -4.07 -18.65 4.44
CA THR A 136 -4.60 -19.75 3.63
C THR A 136 -5.39 -19.22 2.45
N PHE A 137 -6.17 -18.15 2.62
CA PHE A 137 -6.86 -17.45 1.54
C PHE A 137 -5.87 -16.91 0.50
N ILE A 138 -4.82 -16.21 0.94
CA ILE A 138 -3.75 -15.71 0.05
C ILE A 138 -3.08 -16.87 -0.71
N LEU A 139 -2.74 -17.96 -0.01
CA LEU A 139 -2.12 -19.14 -0.63
C LEU A 139 -3.03 -19.78 -1.70
N ALA A 140 -4.34 -19.87 -1.47
CA ALA A 140 -5.30 -20.35 -2.46
C ALA A 140 -5.31 -19.44 -3.71
N GLY A 141 -5.25 -18.13 -3.51
CA GLY A 141 -5.26 -17.09 -4.56
C GLY A 141 -3.94 -16.86 -5.31
N LEU A 142 -2.85 -17.56 -4.96
CA LEU A 142 -1.55 -17.38 -5.62
C LEU A 142 -1.53 -17.76 -7.11
N GLY A 143 -2.51 -18.54 -7.57
CA GLY A 143 -2.51 -19.09 -8.93
C GLY A 143 -1.43 -20.15 -9.17
N VAL A 144 -0.90 -20.76 -8.10
CA VAL A 144 0.15 -21.79 -8.15
C VAL A 144 -0.40 -23.11 -7.63
N ARG A 145 -0.35 -24.15 -8.46
CA ARG A 145 -0.73 -25.51 -8.06
C ARG A 145 0.40 -26.20 -7.31
N ASP A 146 0.45 -26.03 -5.99
CA ASP A 146 1.41 -26.68 -5.10
C ASP A 146 0.69 -27.66 -4.14
N PRO A 147 1.17 -28.92 -4.00
CA PRO A 147 0.52 -29.92 -3.15
C PRO A 147 0.47 -29.53 -1.66
N ARG A 148 1.35 -28.64 -1.19
CA ARG A 148 1.32 -28.12 0.19
C ARG A 148 0.13 -27.18 0.40
N ILE A 149 -0.19 -26.35 -0.59
CA ILE A 149 -1.41 -25.52 -0.57
C ILE A 149 -2.62 -26.44 -0.57
N TYR A 150 -2.70 -27.38 -1.52
CA TYR A 150 -3.81 -28.33 -1.60
C TYR A 150 -4.03 -29.07 -0.27
N SER A 151 -2.94 -29.52 0.38
CA SER A 151 -3.03 -30.20 1.67
C SER A 151 -3.58 -29.31 2.80
N LEU A 152 -3.29 -28.00 2.80
CA LEU A 152 -3.89 -27.07 3.76
C LEU A 152 -5.39 -26.91 3.49
N LEU A 153 -5.77 -26.73 2.22
CA LEU A 153 -7.18 -26.58 1.83
C LEU A 153 -8.02 -27.83 2.14
N MET A 154 -7.45 -29.03 2.04
CA MET A 154 -8.11 -30.26 2.49
C MET A 154 -8.36 -30.29 4.00
N GLN A 155 -7.47 -29.70 4.80
CA GLN A 155 -7.68 -29.59 6.25
C GLN A 155 -8.81 -28.61 6.55
N VAL A 156 -8.87 -27.49 5.83
CA VAL A 156 -10.00 -26.54 5.95
C VAL A 156 -11.31 -27.20 5.54
N LEU A 157 -11.36 -27.91 4.40
CA LEU A 157 -12.56 -28.64 3.96
C LEU A 157 -13.06 -29.66 5.00
N ALA A 158 -12.15 -30.32 5.70
CA ALA A 158 -12.50 -31.29 6.74
C ALA A 158 -13.06 -30.64 8.02
N ALA A 159 -12.57 -29.43 8.36
CA ALA A 159 -13.00 -28.68 9.54
C ALA A 159 -14.26 -27.84 9.28
N GLU A 160 -14.23 -27.07 8.19
CA GLU A 160 -15.25 -26.12 7.77
C GLU A 160 -15.57 -26.32 6.28
N PRO A 161 -16.52 -27.22 5.93
CA PRO A 161 -16.75 -27.62 4.55
C PRO A 161 -17.11 -26.49 3.58
N GLY A 162 -17.84 -25.47 4.04
CA GLY A 162 -18.22 -24.32 3.19
C GLY A 162 -17.01 -23.47 2.83
N GLU A 163 -16.20 -23.10 3.82
CA GLU A 163 -14.96 -22.34 3.62
C GLU A 163 -13.95 -23.12 2.78
N GLY A 164 -13.76 -24.41 3.08
CA GLY A 164 -12.87 -25.25 2.29
C GLY A 164 -13.31 -25.38 0.83
N ALA A 165 -14.62 -25.51 0.58
CA ALA A 165 -15.15 -25.52 -0.79
C ALA A 165 -14.85 -24.23 -1.53
N PHE A 166 -15.10 -23.08 -0.89
CA PHE A 166 -14.81 -21.76 -1.45
C PHE A 166 -13.33 -21.60 -1.80
N LEU A 167 -12.42 -21.92 -0.87
CA LEU A 167 -10.97 -21.81 -1.11
C LEU A 167 -10.46 -22.78 -2.20
N LEU A 168 -11.04 -23.98 -2.31
CA LEU A 168 -10.71 -24.92 -3.38
C LEU A 168 -11.18 -24.44 -4.75
N GLY A 169 -12.31 -23.73 -4.80
CA GLY A 169 -12.76 -23.01 -6.00
C GLY A 169 -11.73 -21.99 -6.45
N ILE A 170 -11.26 -21.13 -5.53
CA ILE A 170 -10.19 -20.14 -5.79
C ILE A 170 -8.90 -20.81 -6.26
N TYR A 171 -8.47 -21.88 -5.58
CA TYR A 171 -7.27 -22.62 -5.93
C TYR A 171 -7.33 -23.26 -7.34
N GLY A 172 -8.53 -23.59 -7.82
CA GLY A 172 -8.76 -23.88 -9.23
C GLY A 172 -8.15 -25.20 -9.73
N ASP A 173 -7.90 -26.18 -8.84
CA ASP A 173 -7.41 -27.51 -9.22
C ASP A 173 -8.54 -28.54 -9.29
N PRO A 174 -8.89 -29.05 -10.50
CA PRO A 174 -9.93 -30.06 -10.67
C PRO A 174 -9.70 -31.35 -9.86
N ALA A 175 -8.48 -31.61 -9.38
CA ALA A 175 -8.19 -32.73 -8.48
C ALA A 175 -8.99 -32.68 -7.16
N ALA A 176 -9.54 -31.51 -6.78
CA ALA A 176 -10.40 -31.35 -5.61
C ALA A 176 -11.82 -31.91 -5.79
N ILE A 177 -12.30 -32.06 -7.03
CA ILE A 177 -13.70 -32.42 -7.34
C ILE A 177 -14.13 -33.73 -6.63
N PRO A 178 -13.36 -34.83 -6.64
CA PRO A 178 -13.76 -36.06 -5.97
C PRO A 178 -13.93 -35.90 -4.45
N GLU A 179 -13.09 -35.09 -3.81
CA GLU A 179 -13.18 -34.85 -2.36
C GLU A 179 -14.38 -33.97 -2.01
N LEU A 180 -14.66 -32.95 -2.82
CA LEU A 180 -15.88 -32.13 -2.69
C LEU A 180 -17.15 -32.98 -2.86
N GLN A 181 -17.19 -33.86 -3.85
CA GLN A 181 -18.31 -34.78 -4.08
C GLN A 181 -18.55 -35.71 -2.91
N LYS A 182 -17.47 -36.26 -2.32
CA LYS A 182 -17.55 -37.13 -1.14
C LYS A 182 -18.12 -36.41 0.08
N VAL A 183 -17.82 -35.13 0.27
CA VAL A 183 -18.46 -34.32 1.32
C VAL A 183 -19.94 -34.09 0.99
N LEU A 184 -20.26 -33.78 -0.27
CA LEU A 184 -21.62 -33.54 -0.74
C LEU A 184 -22.55 -34.76 -0.64
N GLU A 185 -22.01 -35.98 -0.69
CA GLU A 185 -22.79 -37.22 -0.43
C GLU A 185 -23.47 -37.20 0.94
N ARG A 186 -22.90 -36.47 1.91
CA ARG A 186 -23.43 -36.30 3.27
C ARG A 186 -24.33 -35.07 3.41
N LYS A 187 -24.82 -34.49 2.32
CA LYS A 187 -25.64 -33.26 2.31
C LYS A 187 -26.82 -33.22 3.28
N ALA A 188 -27.38 -34.36 3.66
CA ALA A 188 -28.46 -34.43 4.65
C ALA A 188 -28.02 -33.97 6.06
N GLU A 189 -26.72 -34.02 6.34
CA GLU A 189 -26.08 -33.60 7.60
C GLU A 189 -25.56 -32.15 7.54
N LEU A 190 -25.55 -31.54 6.34
CA LEU A 190 -24.99 -30.23 6.10
C LEU A 190 -26.08 -29.16 6.10
N ASN A 191 -25.70 -27.93 6.43
CA ASN A 191 -26.59 -26.80 6.25
C ASN A 191 -26.78 -26.51 4.74
N PRO A 192 -27.93 -25.95 4.32
CA PRO A 192 -28.16 -25.67 2.89
C PRO A 192 -27.20 -24.68 2.25
N GLY A 193 -26.55 -23.81 3.03
CA GLY A 193 -25.54 -22.88 2.53
C GLY A 193 -24.31 -23.62 2.01
N VAL A 194 -23.71 -24.44 2.88
CA VAL A 194 -22.55 -25.29 2.59
C VAL A 194 -22.81 -26.24 1.41
N VAL A 195 -24.02 -26.80 1.30
CA VAL A 195 -24.39 -27.63 0.14
C VAL A 195 -24.28 -26.83 -1.16
N ARG A 196 -24.74 -25.57 -1.18
CA ARG A 196 -24.61 -24.70 -2.36
C ARG A 196 -23.15 -24.36 -2.64
N ASP A 197 -22.35 -24.03 -1.61
CA ASP A 197 -20.93 -23.69 -1.77
C ASP A 197 -20.15 -24.87 -2.38
N LEU A 198 -20.44 -26.11 -1.94
CA LEU A 198 -19.86 -27.33 -2.51
C LEU A 198 -20.27 -27.54 -3.97
N GLU A 199 -21.57 -27.37 -4.28
CA GLU A 199 -22.08 -27.51 -5.66
C GLU A 199 -21.49 -26.44 -6.60
N GLU A 200 -21.34 -25.21 -6.11
CA GLU A 200 -20.72 -24.08 -6.82
C GLU A 200 -19.24 -24.35 -7.11
N ALA A 201 -18.46 -24.73 -6.10
CA ALA A 201 -17.05 -25.07 -6.27
C ALA A 201 -16.85 -26.24 -7.25
N ILE A 202 -17.67 -27.30 -7.17
CA ILE A 202 -17.61 -28.42 -8.14
C ILE A 202 -17.89 -27.93 -9.57
N ARG A 203 -18.92 -27.09 -9.74
CA ARG A 203 -19.27 -26.53 -11.05
C ARG A 203 -18.14 -25.68 -11.61
N GLU A 204 -17.59 -24.77 -10.83
CA GLU A 204 -16.48 -23.88 -11.23
C GLU A 204 -15.20 -24.68 -11.56
N LEU A 205 -14.89 -25.73 -10.81
CA LEU A 205 -13.73 -26.58 -11.12
C LEU A 205 -13.94 -27.46 -12.36
N SER A 206 -15.19 -27.83 -12.66
CA SER A 206 -15.54 -28.64 -13.83
C SER A 206 -15.62 -27.81 -15.11
N GLU A 207 -16.16 -26.60 -14.99
CA GLU A 207 -16.35 -25.62 -16.05
C GLU A 207 -15.70 -24.31 -15.59
N PRO A 208 -14.35 -24.22 -15.62
CA PRO A 208 -13.66 -23.04 -15.16
C PRO A 208 -14.17 -21.82 -15.92
N PRO A 209 -14.50 -20.71 -15.23
CA PRO A 209 -14.80 -19.48 -15.91
C PRO A 209 -13.62 -19.09 -16.81
N GLU A 210 -13.90 -18.38 -17.90
CA GLU A 210 -12.81 -17.77 -18.66
C GLU A 210 -11.93 -16.98 -17.68
N PRO A 211 -10.60 -17.10 -17.77
CA PRO A 211 -9.71 -16.38 -16.87
C PRO A 211 -10.12 -14.92 -16.89
N ALA A 212 -10.57 -14.40 -15.75
CA ALA A 212 -10.83 -12.99 -15.63
C ALA A 212 -9.53 -12.29 -16.02
N SER A 213 -9.58 -11.40 -17.03
CA SER A 213 -8.45 -10.50 -17.24
C SER A 213 -8.37 -9.69 -15.96
N LEU A 214 -7.35 -9.94 -15.14
CA LEU A 214 -7.10 -9.11 -13.97
C LEU A 214 -7.06 -7.67 -14.47
N GLU A 215 -8.03 -6.86 -14.05
CA GLU A 215 -8.00 -5.45 -14.39
C GLU A 215 -6.63 -4.93 -13.98
N THR A 216 -6.04 -4.14 -14.87
CA THR A 216 -4.71 -3.61 -14.61
C THR A 216 -4.90 -2.58 -13.52
N TYR A 217 -4.43 -2.87 -12.31
CA TYR A 217 -4.58 -1.95 -11.18
C TYR A 217 -3.89 -0.62 -11.55
N ASP A 218 -4.70 0.43 -11.71
CA ASP A 218 -4.21 1.77 -12.02
C ASP A 218 -4.02 2.55 -10.73
N ILE A 219 -2.79 2.53 -10.23
CA ILE A 219 -2.40 3.29 -9.03
C ILE A 219 -2.77 4.78 -9.12
N PHE A 220 -2.88 5.39 -10.30
CA PHE A 220 -3.21 6.81 -10.40
C PHE A 220 -4.65 7.12 -9.97
N GLU A 221 -5.57 6.16 -9.98
CA GLU A 221 -6.96 6.37 -9.55
C GLU A 221 -7.08 6.59 -8.03
N GLU A 222 -6.17 6.01 -7.24
CA GLU A 222 -6.15 6.12 -5.78
C GLU A 222 -5.67 7.49 -5.26
N TYR A 223 -4.93 8.23 -6.09
CA TYR A 223 -4.28 9.47 -5.68
C TYR A 223 -4.87 10.69 -6.40
N PRO A 224 -5.03 11.84 -5.71
CA PRO A 224 -5.51 13.06 -6.32
C PRO A 224 -4.49 13.58 -7.34
N GLU A 225 -4.96 14.35 -8.32
CA GLU A 225 -4.07 14.98 -9.32
C GLU A 225 -3.03 15.91 -8.67
N GLN A 226 -3.44 16.62 -7.63
CA GLN A 226 -2.63 17.58 -6.90
C GLN A 226 -2.95 17.50 -5.42
N ARG A 227 -1.90 17.48 -4.60
CA ARG A 227 -1.97 17.61 -3.15
C ARG A 227 -0.74 18.37 -2.65
N GLY A 228 -0.96 19.30 -1.71
CA GLY A 228 0.12 19.98 -1.01
C GLY A 228 0.73 19.15 0.13
N PRO A 229 1.80 19.66 0.77
CA PRO A 229 2.34 19.14 2.02
C PRO A 229 1.27 18.98 3.12
N LEU A 230 1.55 18.14 4.12
CA LEU A 230 0.66 17.90 5.26
C LEU A 230 0.73 19.04 6.28
N PHE A 231 0.37 20.26 5.87
CA PHE A 231 0.55 21.49 6.64
C PHE A 231 0.01 21.44 8.07
N GLY A 232 -1.13 20.77 8.28
CA GLY A 232 -1.75 20.65 9.61
C GLY A 232 -0.91 19.88 10.64
N ALA A 233 0.07 19.07 10.19
CA ALA A 233 0.95 18.32 11.05
C ALA A 233 2.41 18.81 11.00
N LEU A 234 2.73 19.76 10.11
CA LEU A 234 4.07 20.32 9.97
C LEU A 234 4.41 21.31 11.09
N SER A 235 5.69 21.27 11.50
CA SER A 235 6.24 22.24 12.43
C SER A 235 6.14 23.67 11.87
N LEU A 236 6.01 24.66 12.75
CA LEU A 236 6.03 26.08 12.35
C LEU A 236 7.26 26.42 11.50
N LYS A 237 8.42 25.85 11.85
CA LYS A 237 9.67 26.03 11.10
C LYS A 237 9.56 25.50 9.67
N ASP A 238 8.98 24.32 9.47
CA ASP A 238 8.84 23.73 8.14
C ASP A 238 7.80 24.47 7.30
N ARG A 239 6.70 24.90 7.89
CA ARG A 239 5.71 25.77 7.22
C ARG A 239 6.33 27.09 6.76
N LEU A 240 7.11 27.74 7.63
CA LEU A 240 7.87 28.95 7.26
C LEU A 240 8.86 28.69 6.11
N ARG A 241 9.54 27.55 6.10
CA ARG A 241 10.43 27.17 4.96
C ARG A 241 9.63 26.97 3.67
N LEU A 242 8.44 26.37 3.73
CA LEU A 242 7.59 26.15 2.56
C LEU A 242 7.07 27.46 1.94
N THR A 243 7.02 28.56 2.70
CA THR A 243 6.76 29.90 2.13
C THR A 243 7.87 30.40 1.19
N GLN A 244 8.99 29.69 1.08
CA GLN A 244 10.08 29.98 0.15
C GLN A 244 10.11 28.96 -1.01
N SER A 245 9.14 28.04 -1.09
CA SER A 245 9.05 27.04 -2.14
C SER A 245 9.05 27.68 -3.54
N PRO A 246 9.77 27.13 -4.52
CA PRO A 246 9.60 27.54 -5.92
C PRO A 246 8.17 27.31 -6.43
N SER A 247 7.43 26.37 -5.83
CA SER A 247 6.03 26.11 -6.15
C SER A 247 5.11 27.19 -5.55
N ALA A 248 4.42 27.95 -6.40
CA ALA A 248 3.43 28.94 -5.96
C ALA A 248 2.28 28.31 -5.16
N GLU A 249 1.84 27.11 -5.55
CA GLU A 249 0.86 26.28 -4.83
C GLU A 249 1.31 26.03 -3.39
N TYR A 250 2.54 25.55 -3.19
CA TYR A 250 3.05 25.25 -1.85
C TYR A 250 3.25 26.52 -1.02
N ARG A 251 3.66 27.64 -1.63
CA ARG A 251 3.74 28.92 -0.93
C ARG A 251 2.37 29.40 -0.47
N ALA A 252 1.35 29.33 -1.34
CA ALA A 252 -0.01 29.74 -1.02
C ALA A 252 -0.59 28.92 0.14
N GLU A 253 -0.49 27.59 0.07
CA GLU A 253 -0.96 26.71 1.14
C GLU A 253 -0.17 26.90 2.45
N ALA A 254 1.13 27.19 2.36
CA ALA A 254 1.93 27.51 3.54
C ALA A 254 1.43 28.79 4.23
N VAL A 255 1.09 29.83 3.46
CA VAL A 255 0.50 31.07 4.02
C VAL A 255 -0.85 30.78 4.69
N ASP A 256 -1.72 30.02 4.02
CA ASP A 256 -3.04 29.65 4.56
C ASP A 256 -2.96 28.79 5.83
N SER A 257 -1.83 28.11 6.06
CA SER A 257 -1.69 27.15 7.16
C SER A 257 -1.41 27.78 8.53
N PHE A 258 -1.15 29.09 8.63
CA PHE A 258 -0.88 29.74 9.92
C PHE A 258 -2.18 30.12 10.63
N ASP A 259 -2.31 29.74 11.90
CA ASP A 259 -3.48 30.13 12.69
C ASP A 259 -3.34 31.55 13.30
N PHE A 260 -4.44 32.09 13.82
CA PHE A 260 -4.46 33.43 14.41
C PHE A 260 -3.43 33.65 15.52
N SER A 261 -3.11 32.62 16.32
CA SER A 261 -2.14 32.74 17.41
C SER A 261 -0.70 32.80 16.89
N GLU A 262 -0.43 32.12 15.77
CA GLU A 262 0.86 32.13 15.11
C GLU A 262 1.11 33.43 14.34
N LEU A 263 0.06 34.05 13.79
CA LEU A 263 0.14 35.36 13.15
C LEU A 263 0.61 36.47 14.09
N GLU A 264 0.39 36.35 15.40
CA GLU A 264 0.89 37.29 16.40
C GLU A 264 2.40 37.15 16.63
N GLN A 265 3.03 36.05 16.19
CA GLN A 265 4.47 35.88 16.28
C GLN A 265 5.17 36.79 15.28
N ALA A 266 6.05 37.66 15.78
CA ALA A 266 6.72 38.69 14.95
C ALA A 266 7.44 38.13 13.71
N GLY A 267 8.02 36.92 13.81
CA GLY A 267 8.68 36.25 12.69
C GLY A 267 7.72 35.83 11.58
N VAL A 268 6.57 35.25 11.95
CA VAL A 268 5.53 34.84 11.01
C VAL A 268 4.91 36.07 10.35
N ARG A 269 4.49 37.05 11.15
CA ARG A 269 3.89 38.29 10.64
C ARG A 269 4.80 39.01 9.65
N LYS A 270 6.09 39.15 9.99
CA LYS A 270 7.07 39.78 9.10
C LYS A 270 7.17 39.02 7.78
N ARG A 271 7.25 37.69 7.83
CA ARG A 271 7.36 36.85 6.63
C ARG A 271 6.13 36.98 5.72
N LEU A 272 4.92 36.99 6.29
CA LEU A 272 3.69 37.12 5.51
C LEU A 272 3.55 38.50 4.86
N LEU A 273 3.98 39.57 5.54
CA LEU A 273 4.02 40.91 4.93
C LEU A 273 5.02 40.97 3.75
N GLU A 274 6.20 40.36 3.89
CA GLU A 274 7.17 40.27 2.78
C GLU A 274 6.58 39.54 1.55
N ILE A 275 5.80 38.48 1.78
CA ILE A 275 5.12 37.73 0.73
C ILE A 275 4.05 38.60 0.07
N ALA A 276 3.18 39.23 0.86
CA ALA A 276 2.11 40.10 0.36
C ALA A 276 2.64 41.26 -0.50
N GLU A 277 3.81 41.81 -0.16
CA GLU A 277 4.45 42.91 -0.91
C GLU A 277 5.22 42.43 -2.14
N GLY A 278 5.86 41.26 -2.10
CA GLY A 278 6.96 40.91 -3.00
C GLY A 278 6.89 39.56 -3.69
N ASP A 279 5.93 38.67 -3.38
CA ASP A 279 5.85 37.37 -4.06
C ASP A 279 5.58 37.57 -5.57
N PRO A 280 6.25 36.84 -6.49
CA PRO A 280 5.99 36.97 -7.92
C PRO A 280 4.55 36.60 -8.31
N ASP A 281 3.91 35.70 -7.58
CA ASP A 281 2.57 35.20 -7.89
C ASP A 281 1.47 36.03 -7.19
N ALA A 282 0.53 36.56 -7.96
CA ALA A 282 -0.53 37.41 -7.42
C ALA A 282 -1.52 36.66 -6.51
N GLY A 283 -1.72 35.36 -6.74
CA GLY A 283 -2.56 34.51 -5.90
C GLY A 283 -1.93 34.27 -4.54
N VAL A 284 -0.60 34.10 -4.49
CA VAL A 284 0.15 33.99 -3.23
C VAL A 284 0.12 35.30 -2.44
N ARG A 285 0.27 36.45 -3.11
CA ARG A 285 0.17 37.77 -2.44
C ARG A 285 -1.21 38.05 -1.83
N GLY A 286 -2.26 37.45 -2.38
CA GLY A 286 -3.65 37.67 -1.97
C GLY A 286 -4.14 36.75 -0.85
N LYS A 287 -3.30 35.83 -0.37
CA LYS A 287 -3.55 35.01 0.84
C LYS A 287 -3.30 35.85 2.09
#